data_AF-A0A811L156-F1
#
_entry.id   AF-A0A811L156-F1
#
_cell.length_a   1.000
_cell.length_b   1.000
_cell.length_c   1.000
_cell.angle_alpha   90.00
_cell.angle_beta   90.00
_cell.angle_gamma   90.00
#
_symmetry.space_group_name_H-M   'P 1'
#
loop_
_entity.id
_entity.type
_entity.pdbx_description
1 polymer ?
#
loop_
_entity_poly.entity_id
_entity_poly.type
_entity_poly.pdbx_seq_one_letter_code
_entity_poly.pdbx_strand_id
1 'polypeptide(L)'
;MSRRLKTMVKQGDLAKKVVKKASKVTSPVEHYKCIPSSLKTAGGENLNLEFYWATHLNEAQCTWIFELFNKKMEEMYRKSEWGYEENSKRAGLFATTSRYIIVKSAAGKHIAFMHYRFVIEVEEPALYVYELQVDQSY
;
A
#
# COMPACT_ATOMS: atom_id res chain seq x y z
N MET A 1 -24.29 31.68 5.38
CA MET A 1 -23.06 30.93 4.99
C MET A 1 -22.30 31.68 3.91
N SER A 2 -21.03 32.01 4.15
CA SER A 2 -20.13 32.66 3.18
C SER A 2 -19.90 31.79 1.94
N ARG A 3 -19.76 32.39 0.74
CA ARG A 3 -19.46 31.69 -0.53
C ARG A 3 -18.23 30.80 -0.42
N ARG A 4 -17.19 31.24 0.31
CA ARG A 4 -15.94 30.49 0.51
C ARG A 4 -16.17 29.16 1.23
N LEU A 5 -17.02 29.16 2.26
CA LEU A 5 -17.36 27.96 3.03
C LEU A 5 -18.09 26.92 2.16
N LYS A 6 -19.00 27.38 1.29
CA LYS A 6 -19.73 26.50 0.36
C LYS A 6 -18.80 25.85 -0.67
N THR A 7 -17.79 26.58 -1.17
CA THR A 7 -16.79 26.04 -2.10
C THR A 7 -15.93 24.96 -1.45
N MET A 8 -15.43 25.20 -0.24
CA MET A 8 -14.60 24.24 0.50
C MET A 8 -15.36 22.94 0.82
N VAL A 9 -16.62 23.04 1.26
CA VAL A 9 -17.48 21.87 1.50
C VAL A 9 -17.68 21.06 0.21
N LYS A 10 -17.95 21.73 -0.91
CA LYS A 10 -18.14 21.07 -2.21
C LYS A 10 -16.88 20.37 -2.72
N GLN A 11 -15.70 20.94 -2.47
CA GLN A 11 -14.40 20.34 -2.81
C GLN A 11 -14.15 19.07 -1.97
N GLY A 12 -14.38 19.14 -0.65
CA GLY A 12 -14.28 17.98 0.23
C GLY A 12 -15.23 16.84 -0.15
N ASP A 13 -16.46 17.16 -0.57
CA ASP A 13 -17.42 16.16 -1.05
C ASP A 13 -16.99 15.50 -2.38
N LEU A 14 -16.35 16.26 -3.26
CA LEU A 14 -15.79 15.73 -4.50
C LEU A 14 -14.62 14.79 -4.23
N ALA A 15 -13.69 15.20 -3.35
CA ALA A 15 -12.54 14.37 -2.94
C ALA A 15 -12.99 13.03 -2.36
N LYS A 16 -13.99 13.03 -1.46
CA LYS A 16 -14.59 11.80 -0.89
C LYS A 16 -15.17 10.89 -1.97
N LYS A 17 -15.85 11.44 -2.98
CA LYS A 17 -16.41 10.65 -4.08
C LYS A 17 -15.31 10.01 -4.93
N VAL A 18 -14.24 10.75 -5.23
CA VAL A 18 -13.10 10.24 -6.01
C VAL A 18 -12.40 9.11 -5.26
N VAL A 19 -12.06 9.30 -3.98
CA VAL A 19 -11.44 8.27 -3.14
C VAL A 19 -12.33 7.03 -3.05
N LYS A 20 -13.63 7.20 -2.79
CA LYS A 20 -14.58 6.07 -2.73
C LYS A 20 -14.65 5.30 -4.05
N LYS A 21 -14.53 5.96 -5.19
CA LYS A 21 -14.50 5.31 -6.50
C LYS A 21 -13.18 4.56 -6.70
N ALA A 22 -12.05 5.19 -6.39
CA ALA A 22 -10.73 4.59 -6.52
C ALA A 22 -10.56 3.34 -5.61
N SER A 23 -11.04 3.42 -4.36
CA SER A 23 -10.99 2.30 -3.41
C SER A 23 -11.78 1.06 -3.85
N LYS A 24 -12.70 1.19 -4.82
CA LYS A 24 -13.46 0.05 -5.37
C LYS A 24 -12.78 -0.62 -6.54
N VAL A 25 -11.70 -0.05 -7.08
CA VAL A 25 -10.97 -0.66 -8.19
C VAL A 25 -10.19 -1.86 -7.65
N THR A 26 -10.49 -3.05 -8.17
CA THR A 26 -9.89 -4.31 -7.70
C THR A 26 -8.38 -4.32 -7.90
N SER A 27 -7.95 -3.97 -9.12
CA SER A 27 -6.54 -3.91 -9.51
C SER A 27 -6.27 -2.57 -10.19
N PRO A 28 -5.92 -1.52 -9.43
CA PRO A 28 -5.65 -0.20 -10.00
C PRO A 28 -4.54 -0.23 -11.05
N VAL A 29 -3.51 -1.05 -10.82
CA VAL A 29 -2.33 -1.08 -11.68
C VAL A 29 -2.65 -1.65 -13.07
N GLU A 30 -3.44 -2.71 -13.12
CA GLU A 30 -3.94 -3.26 -14.39
C GLU A 30 -4.96 -2.32 -15.03
N HIS A 31 -5.90 -1.78 -14.25
CA HIS A 31 -6.95 -0.89 -14.75
C HIS A 31 -6.39 0.35 -15.46
N TYR A 32 -5.33 0.96 -14.89
CA TYR A 32 -4.67 2.14 -15.46
C TYR A 32 -3.46 1.80 -16.33
N LYS A 33 -3.20 0.51 -16.60
CA LYS A 33 -2.07 0.04 -17.43
C LYS A 33 -0.71 0.60 -17.02
N CYS A 34 -0.47 0.71 -15.72
CA CYS A 34 0.79 1.24 -15.17
C CYS A 34 1.79 0.15 -14.77
N ILE A 35 1.74 -1.00 -15.46
CA ILE A 35 2.76 -2.05 -15.35
C ILE A 35 3.95 -1.66 -16.24
N PRO A 36 5.20 -1.71 -15.73
CA PRO A 36 6.40 -1.49 -16.54
C PRO A 36 6.47 -2.43 -17.75
N SER A 37 7.04 -1.96 -18.86
CA SER A 37 7.25 -2.78 -20.06
C SER A 37 8.23 -3.93 -19.83
N SER A 38 9.14 -3.80 -18.85
CA SER A 38 10.09 -4.83 -18.44
C SER A 38 10.01 -5.05 -16.94
N LEU A 39 9.67 -6.27 -16.54
CA LEU A 39 9.66 -6.73 -15.14
C LEU A 39 10.87 -7.61 -14.88
N LYS A 40 12.05 -6.97 -14.79
CA LYS A 40 13.31 -7.64 -14.50
C LYS A 40 14.13 -6.88 -13.47
N THR A 41 14.92 -7.60 -12.68
CA THR A 41 15.95 -6.99 -11.82
C THR A 41 17.10 -6.44 -12.66
N ALA A 42 17.99 -5.66 -12.05
CA ALA A 42 19.23 -5.23 -12.70
C ALA A 42 20.11 -6.42 -13.15
N GLY A 43 20.01 -7.56 -12.46
CA GLY A 43 20.65 -8.83 -12.81
C GLY A 43 19.93 -9.64 -13.90
N GLY A 44 18.80 -9.15 -14.43
CA GLY A 44 18.06 -9.79 -15.52
C GLY A 44 17.07 -10.87 -15.10
N GLU A 45 16.88 -11.10 -13.81
CA GLU A 45 15.89 -12.06 -13.30
C GLU A 45 14.47 -11.53 -13.53
N ASN A 46 13.58 -12.39 -14.04
CA ASN A 46 12.17 -12.04 -14.24
C ASN A 46 11.43 -11.92 -12.90
N LEU A 47 10.57 -10.91 -12.81
CA LEU A 47 9.72 -10.66 -11.65
C LEU A 47 8.25 -10.90 -12.00
N ASN A 48 7.49 -11.39 -11.03
CA ASN A 48 6.03 -11.46 -11.11
C ASN A 48 5.40 -10.49 -10.11
N LEU A 49 4.40 -9.73 -10.56
CA LEU A 49 3.64 -8.82 -9.72
C LEU A 49 2.27 -9.42 -9.42
N GLU A 50 1.88 -9.36 -8.15
CA GLU A 50 0.55 -9.77 -7.69
C GLU A 50 -0.12 -8.63 -6.94
N PHE A 51 -1.43 -8.48 -7.13
CA PHE A 51 -2.21 -7.37 -6.59
C PHE A 51 -3.29 -7.90 -5.66
N TYR A 52 -3.33 -7.38 -4.44
CA TYR A 52 -4.27 -7.85 -3.43
C TYR A 52 -4.95 -6.70 -2.69
N TRP A 53 -6.15 -7.00 -2.23
CA TRP A 53 -6.75 -6.30 -1.09
C TRP A 53 -6.29 -7.03 0.16
N ALA A 54 -6.12 -6.32 1.27
CA ALA A 54 -5.72 -6.97 2.53
C ALA A 54 -6.66 -8.12 2.94
N THR A 55 -7.96 -7.97 2.67
CA THR A 55 -8.99 -8.99 2.96
C THR A 55 -8.89 -10.26 2.10
N HIS A 56 -8.07 -10.25 1.05
CA HIS A 56 -7.86 -11.39 0.16
C HIS A 56 -6.45 -11.98 0.29
N LEU A 57 -5.63 -11.45 1.19
CA LEU A 57 -4.35 -12.07 1.52
C LEU A 57 -4.61 -13.34 2.32
N ASN A 58 -3.87 -14.40 1.99
CA ASN A 58 -3.85 -15.60 2.81
C ASN A 58 -2.93 -15.43 4.04
N GLU A 59 -3.02 -16.36 4.98
CA GLU A 59 -2.25 -16.32 6.22
C GLU A 59 -0.73 -16.27 5.99
N ALA A 60 -0.21 -17.07 5.04
CA ALA A 60 1.21 -17.08 4.72
C ALA A 60 1.70 -15.73 4.17
N GLN A 61 0.89 -15.06 3.35
CA GLN A 61 1.18 -13.71 2.84
C GLN A 61 1.15 -12.68 3.96
N CYS A 62 0.14 -12.71 4.83
CA CYS A 62 0.02 -11.81 5.97
C CYS A 62 1.23 -11.95 6.91
N THR A 63 1.61 -13.18 7.24
CA THR A 63 2.78 -13.47 8.07
C THR A 63 4.06 -12.94 7.43
N TRP A 64 4.30 -13.26 6.15
CA TRP A 64 5.50 -12.78 5.44
C TRP A 64 5.58 -11.25 5.35
N ILE A 65 4.47 -10.57 5.02
CA ILE A 65 4.40 -9.09 4.97
C ILE A 65 4.77 -8.51 6.33
N PHE A 66 4.15 -9.03 7.40
CA PHE A 66 4.38 -8.51 8.74
C PHE A 66 5.81 -8.75 9.22
N GLU A 67 6.36 -9.95 8.98
CA GLU A 67 7.73 -10.28 9.33
C GLU A 67 8.74 -9.38 8.62
N LEU A 68 8.56 -9.14 7.31
CA LEU A 68 9.44 -8.27 6.54
C LEU A 68 9.35 -6.81 7.03
N PHE A 69 8.13 -6.31 7.26
CA PHE A 69 7.91 -5.00 7.88
C PHE A 69 8.60 -4.90 9.23
N ASN A 70 8.35 -5.86 10.13
CA ASN A 70 8.84 -5.81 11.50
C ASN A 70 10.38 -5.83 11.53
N LYS A 71 10.98 -6.74 10.76
CA LYS A 71 12.45 -6.85 10.64
C LYS A 71 13.11 -5.54 10.19
N LYS A 72 12.45 -4.75 9.35
CA LYS A 72 13.02 -3.51 8.78
C LYS A 72 12.71 -2.27 9.62
N MET A 73 11.52 -2.22 10.23
CA MET A 73 10.96 -0.98 10.75
C MET A 73 10.84 -0.95 12.29
N GLU A 74 10.87 -2.10 12.98
CA GLU A 74 10.65 -2.16 14.43
C GLU A 74 11.63 -1.25 15.19
N GLU A 75 12.92 -1.42 14.94
CA GLU A 75 13.97 -0.66 15.64
C GLU A 75 13.82 0.85 15.39
N MET A 76 13.53 1.23 14.15
CA MET A 76 13.32 2.63 13.79
C MET A 76 12.10 3.21 14.51
N TYR A 77 10.99 2.47 14.57
CA TYR A 77 9.79 2.91 15.28
C TYR A 77 10.02 3.05 16.78
N ARG A 78 10.72 2.10 17.41
CA ARG A 78 11.05 2.15 18.84
C ARG A 78 11.93 3.34 19.20
N LYS A 79 12.82 3.76 18.30
CA LYS A 79 13.68 4.95 18.48
C LYS A 79 12.96 6.26 18.16
N SER A 80 11.81 6.20 17.48
CA SER A 80 11.02 7.37 17.09
C SER A 80 9.99 7.75 18.16
N GLU A 81 9.48 8.98 18.09
CA GLU A 81 8.39 9.46 18.96
C GLU A 81 7.07 8.71 18.74
N TRP A 82 6.92 8.01 17.61
CA TRP A 82 5.71 7.26 17.27
C TRP A 82 5.55 5.96 18.05
N GLY A 83 6.65 5.43 18.61
CA GLY A 83 6.68 4.14 19.29
C GLY A 83 6.36 2.94 18.39
N TYR A 84 6.34 1.76 19.00
CA TYR A 84 6.06 0.50 18.33
C TYR A 84 5.08 -0.34 19.16
N GLU A 85 3.89 -0.58 18.62
CA GLU A 85 2.90 -1.50 19.19
C GLU A 85 2.42 -2.44 18.09
N GLU A 86 2.75 -3.73 18.24
CA GLU A 86 2.58 -4.74 17.20
C GLU A 86 1.13 -4.87 16.73
N ASN A 87 0.15 -4.89 17.64
CA ASN A 87 -1.25 -5.10 17.25
C ASN A 87 -1.78 -3.94 16.41
N SER A 88 -1.40 -2.71 16.76
CA SER A 88 -1.74 -1.49 16.03
C SER A 88 -1.07 -1.48 14.65
N LYS A 89 0.20 -1.93 14.55
CA LYS A 89 0.87 -2.06 13.25
C LYS A 89 0.22 -3.13 12.39
N ARG A 90 -0.12 -4.30 12.94
CA ARG A 90 -0.87 -5.35 12.23
C ARG A 90 -2.23 -4.86 11.77
N ALA A 91 -3.01 -4.21 12.63
CA ALA A 91 -4.31 -3.65 12.27
C ALA A 91 -4.18 -2.58 11.16
N GLY A 92 -3.13 -1.77 11.21
CA GLY A 92 -2.78 -0.81 10.17
C GLY A 92 -2.43 -1.49 8.84
N LEU A 93 -1.52 -2.46 8.84
CA LEU A 93 -1.14 -3.18 7.63
C LEU A 93 -2.37 -3.84 6.98
N PHE A 94 -3.18 -4.55 7.76
CA PHE A 94 -4.24 -5.41 7.24
C PHE A 94 -5.65 -4.81 7.28
N ALA A 95 -5.79 -3.49 7.41
CA ALA A 95 -7.10 -2.84 7.31
C ALA A 95 -7.79 -3.13 5.97
N THR A 96 -9.13 -3.14 5.96
CA THR A 96 -9.95 -3.47 4.77
C THR A 96 -9.71 -2.54 3.57
N THR A 97 -9.27 -1.31 3.83
CA THR A 97 -8.92 -0.31 2.80
C THR A 97 -7.52 -0.48 2.24
N SER A 98 -6.67 -1.31 2.86
CA SER A 98 -5.30 -1.55 2.43
C SER A 98 -5.24 -2.32 1.10
N ARG A 99 -4.34 -1.88 0.23
CA ARG A 99 -4.02 -2.49 -1.06
C ARG A 99 -2.55 -2.86 -1.07
N TYR A 100 -2.24 -3.96 -1.73
CA TYR A 100 -0.92 -4.54 -1.80
C TYR A 100 -0.49 -4.79 -3.24
N ILE A 101 0.75 -4.44 -3.53
CA ILE A 101 1.51 -5.04 -4.63
C ILE A 101 2.53 -5.96 -3.97
N ILE A 102 2.56 -7.22 -4.35
CA ILE A 102 3.56 -8.19 -3.91
C ILE A 102 4.40 -8.57 -5.14
N VAL A 103 5.71 -8.52 -4.98
CA VAL A 103 6.68 -8.93 -5.99
C VAL A 103 7.20 -10.31 -5.65
N LYS A 104 7.19 -11.20 -6.63
CA LYS A 104 7.81 -12.52 -6.56
C LYS A 104 8.99 -12.63 -7.52
N SER A 105 10.00 -13.37 -7.09
CA SER A 105 11.13 -13.78 -7.93
C SER A 105 10.70 -14.80 -8.99
N ALA A 106 11.59 -15.14 -9.93
CA ALA A 106 11.30 -16.14 -10.96
C ALA A 106 11.02 -17.53 -10.35
N ALA A 107 11.58 -17.80 -9.17
CA ALA A 107 11.34 -19.02 -8.39
C ALA A 107 10.04 -18.98 -7.56
N GLY A 108 9.26 -17.90 -7.63
CA GLY A 108 8.00 -17.75 -6.90
C GLY A 108 8.15 -17.31 -5.44
N LYS A 109 9.38 -16.98 -4.98
CA LYS A 109 9.63 -16.46 -3.64
C LYS A 109 9.12 -15.01 -3.54
N HIS A 110 8.43 -14.66 -2.46
CA HIS A 110 8.12 -13.25 -2.17
C HIS A 110 9.39 -12.46 -1.86
N ILE A 111 9.59 -11.32 -2.52
CA ILE A 111 10.82 -10.51 -2.39
C ILE A 111 10.57 -9.05 -2.02
N ALA A 112 9.40 -8.49 -2.32
CA ALA A 112 9.08 -7.12 -1.97
C ALA A 112 7.57 -6.92 -1.88
N PHE A 113 7.13 -5.96 -1.09
CA PHE A 113 5.74 -5.51 -1.11
C PHE A 113 5.64 -3.98 -1.02
N MET A 114 4.54 -3.47 -1.54
CA MET A 114 4.10 -2.10 -1.34
C MET A 114 2.70 -2.11 -0.76
N HIS A 115 2.52 -1.43 0.38
CA HIS A 115 1.24 -1.19 1.02
C HIS A 115 0.80 0.24 0.72
N TYR A 116 -0.38 0.40 0.14
CA TYR A 116 -0.94 1.71 -0.14
C TYR A 116 -2.45 1.75 0.11
N ARG A 117 -2.99 2.98 0.18
CA ARG A 117 -4.42 3.24 0.28
C ARG A 117 -4.79 4.47 -0.54
N PHE A 118 -6.04 4.52 -0.98
CA PHE A 118 -6.64 5.78 -1.43
C PHE A 118 -7.24 6.49 -0.22
N VAL A 119 -6.74 7.69 0.06
CA VAL A 119 -7.13 8.49 1.23
C VAL A 119 -7.35 9.94 0.80
N ILE A 120 -7.87 10.75 1.71
CA ILE A 120 -7.86 12.21 1.56
C ILE A 120 -6.75 12.70 2.47
N GLU A 121 -5.73 13.33 1.87
CA GLU A 121 -4.60 13.91 2.56
C GLU A 121 -4.64 15.43 2.33
N VAL A 122 -4.73 16.21 3.40
CA VAL A 122 -4.84 17.69 3.34
C VAL A 122 -5.92 18.16 2.33
N GLU A 123 -7.14 17.64 2.50
CA GLU A 123 -8.32 17.92 1.64
C GLU A 123 -8.26 17.41 0.20
N GLU A 124 -7.13 16.85 -0.25
CA GLU A 124 -6.93 16.36 -1.60
C GLU A 124 -6.98 14.81 -1.66
N PRO A 125 -7.59 14.22 -2.70
CA PRO A 125 -7.56 12.77 -2.87
C PRO A 125 -6.15 12.30 -3.26
N ALA A 126 -5.61 11.34 -2.50
CA ALA A 126 -4.26 10.84 -2.68
C ALA A 126 -4.21 9.31 -2.74
N LEU A 127 -3.25 8.79 -3.49
CA LEU A 127 -2.71 7.44 -3.27
C LEU A 127 -1.55 7.60 -2.28
N TYR A 128 -1.72 7.09 -1.08
CA TYR A 128 -0.71 7.17 -0.03
C TYR A 128 -0.01 5.81 0.12
N VAL A 129 1.31 5.79 -0.08
CA VAL A 129 2.15 4.61 0.17
C VAL A 129 2.56 4.64 1.64
N TYR A 130 2.08 3.65 2.39
CA TYR A 130 2.38 3.50 3.82
C TYR A 130 3.68 2.73 4.02
N GLU A 131 3.87 1.65 3.27
CA GLU A 131 5.07 0.83 3.35
C GLU A 131 5.57 0.48 1.95
N LEU A 132 6.89 0.49 1.81
CA LEU A 132 7.61 -0.03 0.65
C LEU A 132 8.80 -0.81 1.17
N GLN A 133 8.73 -2.13 1.10
CA GLN A 133 9.72 -3.00 1.70
C GLN A 133 10.27 -3.99 0.67
N VAL A 134 11.58 -4.14 0.66
CA VAL A 134 12.32 -5.08 -0.19
C VAL A 134 13.15 -5.99 0.71
N ASP A 135 13.10 -7.29 0.44
CA ASP A 135 13.95 -8.28 1.09
C ASP A 135 15.41 -7.93 0.82
N GLN A 136 16.26 -7.98 1.85
CA GLN A 136 17.65 -7.55 1.77
C GLN A 136 18.50 -8.33 0.76
N SER A 137 18.04 -9.51 0.33
CA SER A 137 18.70 -10.29 -0.71
C SER A 137 18.52 -9.75 -2.14
N TYR A 138 17.74 -8.68 -2.32
CA TYR A 138 17.42 -8.02 -3.59
C TYR A 138 17.66 -6.50 -3.50
#